data_AF-V9DI04-F1
#
_entry.id   AF-V9DI04-F1
#
_cell.length_a   1.000
_cell.length_b   1.000
_cell.length_c   1.000
_cell.angle_alpha   90.00
_cell.angle_beta   90.00
_cell.angle_gamma   90.00
#
_symmetry.space_group_name_H-M   'P 1'
#
loop_
_entity.id
_entity.type
_entity.pdbx_description
1 polymer ?
#
loop_
_entity_poly.entity_id
_entity_poly.type
_entity_poly.pdbx_seq_one_letter_code
_entity_poly.pdbx_strand_id
1 'polypeptide(L)'
;MFHYWSQLRVNLKLNLAPLTFLRQVDDSDNALFAPDVSMHVSPEIPMSVVVRGIESMFENLHRLPFVLRHLFTQGGLTSEACLAVFRRYLGTSPGHDLTLAFNTQCAEELLLQTVALKHLAGIRADYNLNQKADLSFRHVLQHTLAMQAQQSPQALPFKFLFVIILLYLYGRPFHALGLLQGFEPLIHNASPNSQEDL
;
A
#
# COMPACT_ATOMS: atom_id res chain seq x y z
N MET A 1 11.84 8.28 21.12
CA MET A 1 11.10 7.20 21.83
C MET A 1 11.26 5.84 21.10
N PHE A 2 12.48 5.48 20.67
CA PHE A 2 12.77 4.22 19.95
C PHE A 2 13.87 3.36 20.61
N HIS A 3 14.53 3.84 21.68
CA HIS A 3 15.65 3.15 22.33
C HIS A 3 15.27 1.86 23.08
N TYR A 4 13.98 1.61 23.32
CA TYR A 4 13.51 0.40 24.00
C TYR A 4 13.29 -0.79 23.04
N TRP A 5 13.22 -0.56 21.72
CA TRP A 5 13.02 -1.64 20.74
C TRP A 5 14.26 -2.52 20.56
N SER A 6 15.46 -1.93 20.61
CA SER A 6 16.71 -2.69 20.64
C SER A 6 16.84 -3.53 21.91
N GLN A 7 16.37 -3.03 23.06
CA GLN A 7 16.33 -3.78 24.32
C GLN A 7 15.29 -4.91 24.30
N LEU A 8 14.20 -4.78 23.54
CA LEU A 8 13.24 -5.87 23.33
C LEU A 8 13.86 -7.05 22.58
N ARG A 9 14.70 -6.79 21.56
CA ARG A 9 15.48 -7.81 20.86
C ARG A 9 16.47 -8.55 21.78
N VAL A 10 17.02 -7.86 22.78
CA VAL A 10 18.01 -8.44 23.72
C VAL A 10 17.36 -9.38 24.74
N ASN A 11 16.09 -9.17 25.08
CA ASN A 11 15.38 -9.98 26.09
C ASN A 11 14.54 -11.13 25.51
N LEU A 12 14.30 -11.17 24.21
CA LEU A 12 13.69 -12.34 23.55
C LEU A 12 14.78 -13.37 23.24
N LYS A 13 15.32 -14.04 24.28
CA LYS A 13 16.07 -15.30 24.16
C LYS A 13 15.14 -16.46 23.78
N LEU A 14 14.30 -16.26 22.77
CA LEU A 14 13.59 -17.34 22.12
C LEU A 14 14.58 -17.89 21.08
N ASN A 15 14.78 -19.21 21.03
CA ASN A 15 15.47 -19.89 19.93
C ASN A 15 14.65 -19.81 18.63
N LEU A 16 14.13 -18.63 18.30
CA LEU A 16 13.39 -18.34 17.09
C LEU A 16 14.41 -17.89 16.05
N ALA A 17 14.55 -18.66 14.97
CA ALA A 17 15.14 -18.15 13.74
C ALA A 17 14.17 -17.07 13.20
N PRO A 18 14.46 -15.76 13.32
CA PRO A 18 13.43 -14.73 13.17
C PRO A 18 12.84 -14.69 11.76
N LEU A 19 13.68 -14.90 10.73
CA LEU A 19 13.22 -14.96 9.35
C LEU A 19 12.32 -16.18 9.09
N THR A 20 12.66 -17.33 9.67
CA THR A 20 11.82 -18.54 9.58
C THR A 20 10.48 -18.33 10.26
N PHE A 21 10.48 -17.68 11.43
CA PHE A 21 9.26 -17.36 12.15
C PHE A 21 8.38 -16.38 11.37
N LEU A 22 8.94 -15.28 10.85
CA LEU A 22 8.18 -14.32 10.04
C LEU A 22 7.59 -14.98 8.79
N ARG A 23 8.36 -15.85 8.13
CA ARG A 23 7.85 -16.62 6.99
C ARG A 23 6.68 -17.52 7.40
N GLN A 24 6.77 -18.24 8.52
CA GLN A 24 5.68 -19.07 9.02
C GLN A 24 4.43 -18.25 9.35
N VAL A 25 4.59 -17.04 9.90
CA VAL A 25 3.47 -16.12 10.15
C VAL A 25 2.78 -15.76 8.84
N ASP A 26 3.54 -15.35 7.83
CA ASP A 26 3.00 -14.99 6.51
C ASP A 26 2.34 -16.19 5.81
N ASP A 27 2.97 -17.37 5.82
CA ASP A 27 2.50 -18.60 5.17
C ASP A 27 1.27 -19.22 5.86
N SER A 28 1.02 -18.88 7.13
CA SER A 28 -0.12 -19.41 7.90
C SER A 28 -1.47 -18.81 7.49
N ASP A 29 -1.47 -17.65 6.83
CA ASP A 29 -2.68 -16.96 6.40
C ASP A 29 -2.73 -16.87 4.86
N ASN A 30 -3.50 -17.78 4.26
CA ASN A 30 -3.68 -17.86 2.81
C ASN A 30 -4.85 -17.01 2.29
N ALA A 31 -5.62 -16.34 3.14
CA ALA A 31 -6.93 -15.78 2.77
C ALA A 31 -6.86 -14.72 1.66
N LEU A 32 -5.78 -13.95 1.59
CA LEU A 32 -5.60 -12.91 0.56
C LEU A 32 -4.90 -13.44 -0.71
N PHE A 33 -4.05 -14.46 -0.58
CA PHE A 33 -3.12 -14.94 -1.61
C PHE A 33 -3.57 -16.24 -2.29
N ALA A 34 -4.61 -16.90 -1.76
CA ALA A 34 -5.16 -18.09 -2.39
C ALA A 34 -5.92 -17.72 -3.69
N PRO A 35 -5.65 -18.43 -4.80
CA PRO A 35 -6.22 -18.13 -6.11
C PRO A 35 -7.75 -18.32 -6.17
N ASP A 36 -8.32 -19.16 -5.30
CA ASP A 36 -9.73 -19.59 -5.38
C ASP A 36 -10.65 -18.96 -4.33
N VAL A 37 -10.22 -17.90 -3.64
CA VAL A 37 -11.11 -17.23 -2.68
C VAL A 37 -12.17 -16.45 -3.44
N SER A 38 -13.38 -17.03 -3.52
CA SER A 38 -14.55 -16.41 -4.14
C SER A 38 -14.94 -15.14 -3.39
N MET A 39 -14.51 -13.99 -3.89
CA MET A 39 -15.03 -12.70 -3.42
C MET A 39 -16.37 -12.45 -4.10
N HIS A 40 -17.43 -12.29 -3.29
CA HIS A 40 -18.79 -12.04 -3.78
C HIS A 40 -19.05 -10.56 -4.14
N VAL A 41 -18.00 -9.79 -4.44
CA VAL A 41 -18.12 -8.36 -4.81
C VAL A 41 -17.70 -8.13 -6.24
N SER A 42 -18.42 -7.24 -6.92
CA SER A 42 -18.05 -6.81 -8.28
C SER A 42 -16.63 -6.22 -8.31
N PRO A 43 -15.80 -6.57 -9.31
CA PRO A 43 -14.42 -6.06 -9.50
C PRO A 43 -14.39 -4.64 -10.08
N GLU A 44 -15.37 -3.83 -9.70
CA GLU A 44 -15.59 -2.49 -10.22
C GLU A 44 -15.94 -1.54 -9.08
N ILE A 45 -15.58 -0.26 -9.21
CA ILE A 45 -15.94 0.75 -8.23
C ILE A 45 -16.25 2.10 -8.88
N PRO A 46 -17.27 2.84 -8.41
CA PRO A 46 -17.48 4.20 -8.88
C PRO A 46 -16.32 5.10 -8.47
N MET A 47 -15.86 5.93 -9.40
CA MET A 47 -14.73 6.84 -9.22
C MET A 47 -14.98 7.82 -8.07
N SER A 48 -16.22 8.30 -7.90
CA SER A 48 -16.58 9.18 -6.78
C SER A 48 -16.34 8.54 -5.41
N VAL A 49 -16.43 7.21 -5.29
CA VAL A 49 -16.15 6.49 -4.04
C VAL A 49 -14.65 6.49 -3.76
N VAL A 50 -13.82 6.30 -4.80
CA VAL A 50 -12.36 6.33 -4.67
C VAL A 50 -11.89 7.73 -4.28
N VAL A 51 -12.36 8.77 -4.99
CA VAL A 51 -12.03 10.17 -4.69
C VAL A 51 -12.41 10.52 -3.26
N ARG A 52 -13.65 10.21 -2.85
CA ARG A 52 -14.12 10.45 -1.48
C ARG A 52 -13.31 9.69 -0.44
N GLY A 53 -12.87 8.47 -0.75
CA GLY A 53 -11.99 7.70 0.11
C GLY A 53 -10.62 8.37 0.30
N ILE A 54 -10.04 8.89 -0.78
CA ILE A 54 -8.78 9.63 -0.75
C ILE A 54 -8.94 10.92 0.07
N GLU A 55 -9.95 11.74 -0.24
CA GLU A 55 -10.24 12.98 0.49
C GLU A 55 -10.44 12.71 1.99
N SER A 56 -11.27 11.73 2.33
CA SER A 56 -11.53 11.34 3.73
C SER A 56 -10.26 10.88 4.45
N MET A 57 -9.37 10.15 3.77
CA MET A 57 -8.07 9.74 4.29
C MET A 57 -7.17 10.93 4.63
N PHE A 58 -7.16 11.97 3.78
CA PHE A 58 -6.38 13.19 4.04
C PHE A 58 -7.02 14.10 5.10
N GLU A 59 -8.35 14.16 5.19
CA GLU A 59 -9.05 14.85 6.30
C GLU A 59 -8.73 14.19 7.66
N ASN A 60 -8.59 12.87 7.67
CA ASN A 60 -8.34 12.07 8.85
C ASN A 60 -6.88 11.61 8.99
N LEU A 61 -5.94 12.35 8.38
CA LEU A 61 -4.53 11.95 8.29
C LEU A 61 -3.88 11.68 9.65
N HIS A 62 -4.31 12.37 10.69
CA HIS A 62 -3.85 12.19 12.07
C HIS A 62 -4.21 10.82 12.68
N ARG A 63 -5.21 10.13 12.12
CA ARG A 63 -5.66 8.80 12.55
C ARG A 63 -4.94 7.66 11.84
N LEU A 64 -4.16 7.96 10.80
CA LEU A 64 -3.41 6.95 10.07
C LEU A 64 -2.16 6.52 10.84
N PRO A 65 -1.67 5.29 10.66
CA PRO A 65 -0.36 4.87 11.12
C PRO A 65 0.73 5.89 10.75
N PHE A 66 1.67 6.14 11.66
CA PHE A 66 2.72 7.15 11.50
C PHE A 66 3.42 7.07 10.14
N VAL A 67 3.73 5.86 9.67
CA VAL A 67 4.46 5.65 8.41
C VAL A 67 3.62 6.07 7.20
N LEU A 68 2.31 5.77 7.18
CA LEU A 68 1.40 6.27 6.14
C LEU A 68 1.30 7.80 6.17
N ARG A 69 1.14 8.38 7.37
CA ARG A 69 1.11 9.84 7.52
C ARG A 69 2.39 10.49 7.00
N HIS A 70 3.55 9.91 7.28
CA HIS A 70 4.83 10.42 6.79
C HIS A 70 4.93 10.34 5.26
N LEU A 71 4.54 9.19 4.68
CA LEU A 71 4.51 9.02 3.22
C LEU A 71 3.59 10.06 2.53
N PHE A 72 2.44 10.34 3.13
CA PHE A 72 1.45 11.28 2.59
C PHE A 72 1.77 12.76 2.81
N THR A 73 2.67 13.09 3.74
CA THR A 73 3.07 14.49 4.03
C THR A 73 4.44 14.86 3.48
N GLN A 74 5.39 13.93 3.52
CA GLN A 74 6.80 14.18 3.20
C GLN A 74 7.31 13.23 2.12
N GLY A 75 6.69 12.06 1.95
CA GLY A 75 7.15 11.03 1.02
C GLY A 75 6.62 11.15 -0.41
N GLY A 76 6.03 12.28 -0.79
CA GLY A 76 5.64 12.56 -2.18
C GLY A 76 4.23 12.10 -2.60
N LEU A 77 3.48 11.45 -1.72
CA LEU A 77 2.07 11.10 -1.97
C LEU A 77 1.11 12.12 -1.33
N THR A 78 1.21 13.39 -1.69
CA THR A 78 0.26 14.42 -1.19
C THR A 78 -1.16 14.15 -1.70
N SER A 79 -2.16 14.86 -1.17
CA SER A 79 -3.56 14.75 -1.63
C SER A 79 -3.66 15.01 -3.14
N GLU A 80 -3.01 16.08 -3.60
CA GLU A 80 -2.99 16.49 -5.00
C GLU A 80 -2.29 15.44 -5.86
N ALA A 81 -1.19 14.87 -5.37
CA ALA A 81 -0.47 13.80 -6.08
C ALA A 81 -1.30 12.52 -6.18
N CYS A 82 -2.00 12.13 -5.11
CA CYS A 82 -2.88 10.97 -5.10
C CYS A 82 -4.07 11.15 -6.05
N LEU A 83 -4.74 12.30 -6.02
CA LEU A 83 -5.82 12.61 -6.95
C LEU A 83 -5.29 12.76 -8.40
N ALA A 84 -4.06 13.24 -8.58
CA ALA A 84 -3.44 13.38 -9.89
C ALA A 84 -3.31 12.05 -10.64
N VAL A 85 -3.08 10.94 -9.92
CA VAL A 85 -3.01 9.59 -10.49
C VAL A 85 -4.29 9.24 -11.26
N PHE A 86 -5.44 9.75 -10.81
CA PHE A 86 -6.74 9.47 -11.43
C PHE A 86 -7.22 10.56 -12.41
N ARG A 87 -6.37 11.55 -12.76
CA ARG A 87 -6.75 12.67 -13.64
C ARG A 87 -7.36 12.24 -14.97
N ARG A 88 -6.89 11.12 -15.55
CA ARG A 88 -7.40 10.59 -16.81
C ARG A 88 -8.91 10.29 -16.78
N TYR A 89 -9.46 10.03 -15.59
CA TYR A 89 -10.88 9.73 -15.37
C TYR A 89 -11.71 10.96 -15.02
N LEU A 90 -11.07 12.02 -14.51
CA LEU A 90 -11.75 13.25 -14.09
C LEU A 90 -12.16 14.15 -15.28
N GLY A 91 -11.63 13.90 -16.49
CA GLY A 91 -11.94 14.69 -17.69
C GLY A 91 -13.12 14.19 -18.53
N THR A 92 -13.69 13.03 -18.19
CA THR A 92 -14.68 12.35 -19.04
C THR A 92 -16.10 12.53 -18.53
N SER A 93 -16.82 13.46 -19.16
CA SER A 93 -18.28 13.64 -19.15
C SER A 93 -18.91 14.28 -17.89
N PRO A 94 -19.52 15.48 -18.00
CA PRO A 94 -20.33 16.04 -16.93
C PRO A 94 -21.64 15.23 -16.77
N GLY A 95 -21.83 14.65 -15.58
CA GLY A 95 -23.14 14.15 -15.12
C GLY A 95 -23.25 12.64 -14.84
N HIS A 96 -22.24 11.82 -15.13
CA HIS A 96 -22.24 10.39 -14.80
C HIS A 96 -20.97 10.01 -14.04
N ASP A 97 -21.13 9.25 -12.95
CA ASP A 97 -20.00 8.71 -12.19
C ASP A 97 -19.34 7.57 -12.98
N LEU A 98 -18.07 7.75 -13.33
CA LEU A 98 -17.31 6.74 -14.06
C LEU A 98 -17.09 5.52 -13.18
N THR A 99 -17.35 4.32 -13.70
CA THR A 99 -17.03 3.08 -13.00
C THR A 99 -15.67 2.57 -13.44
N LEU A 100 -14.77 2.35 -12.48
CA LEU A 100 -13.42 1.83 -12.70
C LEU A 100 -13.42 0.30 -12.56
N ALA A 101 -12.98 -0.41 -13.59
CA ALA A 101 -12.76 -1.85 -13.55
C ALA A 101 -11.33 -2.16 -13.12
N PHE A 102 -11.14 -2.99 -12.08
CA PHE A 102 -9.84 -3.15 -11.41
C PHE A 102 -8.75 -3.71 -12.32
N ASN A 103 -9.12 -4.56 -13.27
CA ASN A 103 -8.21 -5.15 -14.26
C ASN A 103 -7.70 -4.16 -15.33
N THR A 104 -8.27 -2.95 -15.41
CA THR A 104 -7.85 -1.90 -16.35
C THR A 104 -7.00 -0.81 -15.68
N GLN A 105 -6.91 -0.84 -14.35
CA GLN A 105 -6.20 0.13 -13.55
C GLN A 105 -4.71 -0.24 -13.44
N CYS A 106 -3.85 0.78 -13.31
CA CYS A 106 -2.44 0.54 -13.04
C CYS A 106 -2.20 0.21 -11.55
N ALA A 107 -1.00 -0.28 -11.21
CA ALA A 107 -0.69 -0.69 -9.85
C ALA A 107 -0.77 0.47 -8.85
N GLU A 108 -0.36 1.67 -9.24
CA GLU A 108 -0.42 2.89 -8.44
C GLU A 108 -1.86 3.28 -8.08
N GLU A 109 -2.77 3.21 -9.05
CA GLU A 109 -4.20 3.44 -8.85
C GLU A 109 -4.77 2.42 -7.85
N LEU A 110 -4.48 1.14 -8.05
CA LEU A 110 -4.98 0.05 -7.21
C LEU A 110 -4.41 0.10 -5.77
N LEU A 111 -3.16 0.53 -5.60
CA LEU A 111 -2.53 0.74 -4.29
C LEU A 111 -3.21 1.86 -3.51
N LEU A 112 -3.39 3.02 -4.14
CA LEU A 112 -4.08 4.17 -3.53
C LEU A 112 -5.53 3.80 -3.18
N GLN A 113 -6.21 3.12 -4.11
CA GLN A 113 -7.56 2.62 -3.92
C GLN A 113 -7.64 1.66 -2.74
N THR A 114 -6.69 0.73 -2.59
CA THR A 114 -6.64 -0.19 -1.45
C THR A 114 -6.65 0.57 -0.12
N VAL A 115 -5.78 1.56 0.05
CA VAL A 115 -5.68 2.31 1.32
C VAL A 115 -6.91 3.18 1.56
N ALA A 116 -7.35 3.92 0.53
CA ALA A 116 -8.52 4.78 0.60
C ALA A 116 -9.79 3.99 0.98
N LEU A 117 -10.00 2.83 0.37
CA LEU A 117 -11.16 1.98 0.65
C LEU A 117 -11.08 1.30 2.02
N LYS A 118 -9.89 0.81 2.44
CA LYS A 118 -9.71 0.28 3.81
C LYS A 118 -10.01 1.34 4.86
N HIS A 119 -9.54 2.57 4.65
CA HIS A 119 -9.81 3.69 5.53
C HIS A 119 -11.32 4.00 5.62
N LEU A 120 -11.96 4.17 4.46
CA LEU A 120 -13.38 4.50 4.40
C LEU A 120 -14.27 3.37 4.96
N ALA A 121 -13.91 2.11 4.69
CA ALA A 121 -14.56 0.94 5.25
C ALA A 121 -14.46 0.92 6.79
N GLY A 122 -13.30 1.25 7.35
CA GLY A 122 -13.10 1.34 8.80
C GLY A 122 -13.95 2.44 9.45
N ILE A 123 -14.07 3.61 8.82
CA ILE A 123 -14.92 4.71 9.31
C ILE A 123 -16.40 4.33 9.27
N ARG A 124 -16.85 3.67 8.19
CA ARG A 124 -18.26 3.39 7.95
C ARG A 124 -18.72 2.02 8.43
N ALA A 125 -17.81 1.19 8.95
CA ALA A 125 -18.03 -0.23 9.18
C ALA A 125 -18.60 -0.96 7.93
N ASP A 126 -18.12 -0.58 6.74
CA ASP A 126 -18.62 -1.08 5.46
C ASP A 126 -17.81 -2.30 4.97
N TYR A 127 -18.41 -3.48 5.12
CA TYR A 127 -17.79 -4.74 4.73
C TYR A 127 -17.58 -4.86 3.21
N ASN A 128 -18.47 -4.28 2.39
CA ASN A 128 -18.36 -4.35 0.93
C ASN A 128 -17.15 -3.53 0.45
N LEU A 129 -16.96 -2.32 0.99
CA LEU A 129 -15.77 -1.51 0.71
C LEU A 129 -14.49 -2.21 1.16
N ASN A 130 -14.52 -2.90 2.30
CA ASN A 130 -13.38 -3.69 2.77
C ASN A 130 -13.02 -4.81 1.77
N GLN A 131 -14.00 -5.57 1.27
CA GLN A 131 -13.77 -6.61 0.27
C GLN A 131 -13.29 -6.04 -1.07
N LYS A 132 -13.81 -4.88 -1.50
CA LYS A 132 -13.33 -4.19 -2.70
C LYS A 132 -11.88 -3.74 -2.54
N ALA A 133 -11.48 -3.31 -1.35
CA ALA A 133 -10.09 -2.98 -1.07
C ALA A 133 -9.17 -4.21 -1.15
N ASP A 134 -9.62 -5.35 -0.59
CA ASP A 134 -8.88 -6.62 -0.70
C ASP A 134 -8.72 -7.06 -2.15
N LEU A 135 -9.79 -6.95 -2.95
CA LEU A 135 -9.78 -7.29 -4.37
C LEU A 135 -8.88 -6.35 -5.18
N SER A 136 -8.90 -5.04 -4.88
CA SER A 136 -7.99 -4.06 -5.48
C SER A 136 -6.53 -4.45 -5.24
N PHE A 137 -6.21 -4.85 -4.01
CA PHE A 137 -4.86 -5.25 -3.66
C PHE A 137 -4.44 -6.58 -4.31
N ARG A 138 -5.36 -7.54 -4.45
CA ARG A 138 -5.08 -8.77 -5.21
C ARG A 138 -4.67 -8.50 -6.64
N HIS A 139 -5.30 -7.52 -7.30
CA HIS A 139 -4.84 -7.10 -8.62
C HIS A 139 -3.43 -6.50 -8.58
N VAL A 140 -3.08 -5.69 -7.57
CA VAL A 140 -1.68 -5.25 -7.37
C VAL A 140 -0.72 -6.44 -7.26
N LEU A 141 -1.09 -7.48 -6.52
CA LEU A 141 -0.27 -8.68 -6.36
C LEU A 141 0.00 -9.37 -7.71
N GLN A 142 -1.01 -9.44 -8.59
CA GLN A 142 -0.84 -9.95 -9.96
C GLN A 142 0.13 -9.09 -10.80
N HIS A 143 0.16 -7.78 -10.54
CA HIS A 143 1.07 -6.82 -11.20
C HIS A 143 2.42 -6.64 -10.49
N THR A 144 2.73 -7.41 -9.44
CA THR A 144 3.92 -7.18 -8.59
C THR A 144 5.24 -7.28 -9.36
N LEU A 145 5.31 -8.18 -10.34
CA LEU A 145 6.50 -8.31 -11.21
C LEU A 145 6.74 -7.04 -12.03
N ALA A 146 5.69 -6.39 -12.53
CA ALA A 146 5.81 -5.15 -13.30
C ALA A 146 6.26 -3.97 -12.42
N MET A 147 5.75 -3.89 -11.18
CA MET A 147 6.16 -2.87 -10.21
C MET A 147 7.63 -3.00 -9.77
N GLN A 148 8.12 -4.24 -9.62
CA GLN A 148 9.52 -4.48 -9.25
C GLN A 148 10.47 -4.06 -10.39
N ALA A 149 10.08 -4.29 -11.65
CA ALA A 149 10.88 -3.94 -12.82
C ALA A 149 11.01 -2.42 -13.05
N GLN A 150 10.05 -1.61 -12.61
CA GLN A 150 10.13 -0.14 -12.74
C GLN A 150 11.19 0.45 -11.81
N GLN A 151 12.28 0.99 -12.36
CA GLN A 151 13.35 1.64 -11.59
C GLN A 151 13.19 3.17 -11.47
N SER A 152 12.02 3.73 -11.78
CA SER A 152 11.80 5.18 -11.73
C SER A 152 11.76 5.70 -10.28
N PRO A 153 12.47 6.80 -9.95
CA PRO A 153 12.34 7.48 -8.66
C PRO A 153 10.92 7.93 -8.34
N GLN A 154 10.11 8.24 -9.37
CA GLN A 154 8.71 8.63 -9.19
C GLN A 154 7.81 7.48 -8.71
N ALA A 155 8.23 6.22 -8.92
CA ALA A 155 7.52 5.04 -8.44
C ALA A 155 7.88 4.69 -6.98
N LEU A 156 8.95 5.29 -6.43
CA LEU A 156 9.45 4.96 -5.09
C LEU A 156 8.40 5.17 -3.97
N PRO A 157 7.60 6.25 -3.96
CA PRO A 157 6.55 6.40 -2.97
C PRO A 157 5.48 5.30 -3.02
N PHE A 158 5.12 4.82 -4.22
CA PHE A 158 4.17 3.72 -4.40
C PHE A 158 4.75 2.37 -3.98
N LYS A 159 6.05 2.15 -4.21
CA LYS A 159 6.78 0.99 -3.68
C LYS A 159 6.76 0.96 -2.16
N PHE A 160 6.98 2.11 -1.50
CA PHE A 160 6.82 2.21 -0.05
C PHE A 160 5.36 2.00 0.38
N LEU A 161 4.39 2.54 -0.34
CA LEU A 161 2.96 2.31 -0.07
C LEU A 161 2.63 0.82 -0.09
N PHE A 162 3.14 0.06 -1.07
CA PHE A 162 2.95 -1.38 -1.16
C PHE A 162 3.50 -2.12 0.06
N VAL A 163 4.74 -1.81 0.46
CA VAL A 163 5.35 -2.38 1.67
C VAL A 163 4.51 -2.07 2.92
N ILE A 164 4.05 -0.83 3.06
CA ILE A 164 3.26 -0.39 4.20
C ILE A 164 1.91 -1.12 4.23
N ILE A 165 1.26 -1.32 3.08
CA ILE A 165 0.02 -2.10 2.97
C ILE A 165 0.23 -3.54 3.47
N LEU A 166 1.28 -4.21 2.99
CA LEU A 166 1.61 -5.57 3.45
C LEU A 166 1.84 -5.60 4.96
N LEU A 167 2.60 -4.66 5.49
CA LEU A 167 2.96 -4.64 6.91
C LEU A 167 1.77 -4.31 7.82
N TYR A 168 0.99 -3.27 7.51
CA TYR A 168 0.00 -2.71 8.43
C TYR A 168 -1.45 -3.11 8.13
N LEU A 169 -1.79 -3.38 6.88
CA LEU A 169 -3.16 -3.77 6.51
C LEU A 169 -3.34 -5.28 6.48
N TYR A 170 -2.28 -6.02 6.12
CA TYR A 170 -2.33 -7.48 5.96
C TYR A 170 -1.39 -8.25 6.91
N GLY A 171 -0.55 -7.57 7.70
CA GLY A 171 0.33 -8.24 8.65
C GLY A 171 1.25 -9.28 7.99
N ARG A 172 1.88 -8.92 6.86
CA ARG A 172 2.81 -9.74 6.08
C ARG A 172 4.26 -9.22 6.18
N PRO A 173 4.88 -9.27 7.37
CA PRO A 173 6.22 -8.72 7.59
C PRO A 173 7.32 -9.41 6.78
N PHE A 174 7.22 -10.71 6.49
CA PHE A 174 8.24 -11.40 5.69
C PHE A 174 8.22 -10.92 4.24
N HIS A 175 7.04 -10.86 3.61
CA HIS A 175 6.90 -10.31 2.26
C HIS A 175 7.28 -8.83 2.17
N ALA A 176 6.87 -8.03 3.16
CA ALA A 176 7.23 -6.60 3.22
C ALA A 176 8.76 -6.40 3.30
N LEU A 177 9.45 -7.22 4.12
CA LEU A 177 10.92 -7.19 4.22
C LEU A 177 11.59 -7.57 2.91
N GLY A 178 11.12 -8.63 2.24
CA GLY A 178 11.66 -9.05 0.95
C GLY A 178 11.54 -7.97 -0.13
N LEU A 179 10.40 -7.26 -0.17
CA LEU A 179 10.24 -6.12 -1.09
C LEU A 179 11.17 -4.96 -0.74
N LEU A 180 11.31 -4.60 0.54
CA LEU A 180 12.22 -3.54 0.97
C LEU A 180 13.67 -3.82 0.58
N GLN A 181 14.14 -5.06 0.77
CA GLN A 181 15.48 -5.49 0.35
C GLN A 181 15.65 -5.36 -1.17
N GLY A 182 14.60 -5.69 -1.94
CA GLY A 182 14.61 -5.49 -3.40
C GLY A 182 14.67 -4.02 -3.84
N PHE A 183 14.28 -3.07 -2.96
CA PHE A 183 14.33 -1.63 -3.24
C PHE A 183 15.61 -0.95 -2.78
N GLU A 184 16.49 -1.65 -2.06
CA GLU A 184 17.76 -1.12 -1.53
C GLU A 184 18.58 -0.35 -2.58
N PRO A 185 18.76 -0.83 -3.84
CA PRO A 185 19.50 -0.08 -4.86
C PRO A 185 18.86 1.28 -5.22
N LEU A 186 17.52 1.35 -5.20
CA LEU A 186 16.78 2.58 -5.52
C LEU A 186 16.83 3.57 -4.35
N ILE A 187 16.88 3.08 -3.12
CA ILE A 187 17.01 3.91 -1.92
C ILE A 187 18.40 4.54 -1.87
N HIS A 188 19.45 3.78 -2.18
CA HIS A 188 20.81 4.31 -2.24
C HIS A 188 21.00 5.37 -3.33
N ASN A 189 20.38 5.17 -4.50
CA ASN A 189 20.46 6.13 -5.61
C ASN A 189 19.56 7.37 -5.43
N ALA A 190 18.52 7.28 -4.59
CA ALA A 190 17.64 8.40 -4.26
C ALA A 190 18.13 9.21 -3.05
N SER A 191 19.07 8.67 -2.27
CA SER A 191 19.77 9.43 -1.23
C SER A 191 20.64 10.48 -1.94
N PRO A 192 20.56 11.78 -1.58
CA PRO A 192 21.51 12.75 -2.09
C PRO A 192 22.91 12.23 -1.74
N ASN A 193 23.76 12.12 -2.75
CA ASN A 193 25.14 11.67 -2.59
C ASN A 193 25.77 12.43 -1.43
N SER A 194 26.24 11.69 -0.43
CA SER A 194 27.32 12.11 0.46
C SER A 194 28.61 12.13 -0.39
N GLN A 195 28.64 13.00 -1.39
CA GLN A 195 29.83 13.37 -2.15
C GLN A 195 30.17 14.82 -1.81
N GLU A 196 30.34 15.08 -0.53
CA GLU A 196 31.30 16.08 -0.05
C GLU A 196 32.19 15.31 0.94
N ASP A 197 33.50 15.52 0.83
CA ASP A 197 34.59 14.95 1.64
C ASP A 197 35.27 13.67 1.10
N LEU A 198 35.95 13.81 -0.04
CA LEU A 198 37.31 13.29 -0.25
C LEU A 198 38.21 14.38 -0.85
#